data_AF-A0A950INP9-F1
#
_entry.id   AF-A0A950INP9-F1
#
_cell.length_a   1.000
_cell.length_b   1.000
_cell.length_c   1.000
_cell.angle_alpha   90.00
_cell.angle_beta   90.00
_cell.angle_gamma   90.00
#
_symmetry.space_group_name_H-M   'P 1'
#
loop_
_entity.id
_entity.type
_entity.pdbx_description
1 polymer ?
#
loop_
_entity_poly.entity_id
_entity_poly.type
_entity_poly.pdbx_seq_one_letter_code
_entity_poly.pdbx_strand_id
1 'polypeptide(L)' 'MDIEANGLPDSEAIHKLEEQHRHYSEQLEALLQKPYPSEQEQLEEVRLKKLKLYVKDQMVARRSGHGVYVA' A
#
# COMPACT_ATOMS: atom_id res chain seq x y z
N MET A 1 -15.85 -20.39 12.77
CA MET A 1 -15.80 -19.33 11.74
C MET A 1 -14.46 -19.53 11.07
N ASP A 2 -14.42 -20.45 10.13
CA ASP A 2 -13.16 -20.97 9.61
C ASP A 2 -13.21 -20.66 8.13
N ILE A 3 -12.71 -19.46 7.82
CA ILE A 3 -12.55 -19.01 6.45
C ILE A 3 -11.37 -19.82 5.93
N GLU A 4 -11.69 -20.96 5.34
CA GLU A 4 -10.79 -21.79 4.56
C GLU A 4 -10.33 -20.96 3.35
N ALA A 5 -9.40 -20.03 3.58
CA ALA A 5 -8.73 -19.25 2.54
C ALA A 5 -7.67 -20.14 1.88
N ASN A 6 -8.11 -21.28 1.32
CA ASN A 6 -7.34 -21.98 0.30
C ASN A 6 -7.53 -21.22 -1.02
N GLY A 7 -6.88 -20.08 -1.14
CA GLY A 7 -6.93 -19.25 -2.34
C GLY A 7 -5.51 -18.92 -2.75
N LEU A 8 -4.99 -19.66 -3.73
CA LEU A 8 -3.91 -19.34 -4.68
C LEU A 8 -2.69 -18.54 -4.13
N PRO A 9 -1.44 -18.92 -4.45
CA PRO A 9 -0.25 -18.18 -3.99
C PRO A 9 -0.29 -16.68 -4.34
N ASP A 10 -0.93 -16.31 -5.45
CA ASP A 10 -1.19 -14.92 -5.84
C ASP A 10 -2.18 -14.19 -4.93
N SER A 11 -3.21 -14.87 -4.43
CA SER A 11 -4.19 -14.29 -3.52
C SER A 11 -3.54 -13.97 -2.17
N GLU A 12 -2.76 -14.89 -1.60
CA GLU A 12 -2.07 -14.63 -0.32
C GLU A 12 -1.05 -13.47 -0.44
N ALA A 13 -0.34 -13.39 -1.58
CA ALA A 13 0.58 -12.29 -1.85
C ALA A 13 -0.15 -10.95 -2.02
N ILE A 14 -1.33 -10.93 -2.67
CA ILE A 14 -2.16 -9.73 -2.79
C ILE A 14 -2.74 -9.35 -1.43
N HIS A 15 -3.22 -10.30 -0.63
CA HIS A 15 -3.73 -10.04 0.73
C HIS A 15 -2.67 -9.39 1.62
N LYS A 16 -1.42 -9.87 1.60
CA LYS A 16 -0.31 -9.24 2.33
C LYS A 16 -0.04 -7.82 1.84
N LEU A 17 -0.10 -7.59 0.52
CA LEU A 17 0.06 -6.24 -0.03
C LEU A 17 -1.08 -5.31 0.37
N GLU A 18 -2.32 -5.79 0.40
CA GLU A 18 -3.48 -5.01 0.85
C GLU A 18 -3.36 -4.66 2.33
N GLU A 19 -2.90 -5.58 3.16
CA GLU A 19 -2.65 -5.33 4.58
C GLU A 19 -1.56 -4.28 4.78
N GLN A 20 -0.45 -4.38 4.05
CA GLN A 20 0.60 -3.36 4.04
C GLN A 20 0.07 -2.01 3.54
N HIS A 21 -0.69 -2.00 2.45
CA HIS A 21 -1.31 -0.80 1.89
C HIS A 21 -2.26 -0.12 2.89
N ARG A 22 -3.06 -0.91 3.62
CA ARG A 22 -3.93 -0.43 4.69
C ARG A 22 -3.10 0.20 5.80
N HIS A 23 -2.08 -0.49 6.29
CA HIS A 23 -1.22 0.02 7.36
C HIS A 23 -0.46 1.30 6.97
N TYR A 24 0.03 1.39 5.74
CA TYR A 24 0.65 2.62 5.22
C TYR A 24 -0.38 3.74 5.04
N SER A 25 -1.62 3.41 4.67
CA SER A 25 -2.70 4.40 4.55
C SER A 25 -3.10 4.98 5.90
N GLU A 26 -3.20 4.14 6.94
CA GLU A 26 -3.50 4.58 8.31
C GLU A 26 -2.39 5.49 8.85
N GLN A 27 -1.12 5.13 8.65
CA GLN A 27 0.01 5.97 9.03
C GLN A 27 0.03 7.30 8.26
N LEU A 28 -0.23 7.26 6.95
CA LEU A 28 -0.32 8.45 6.12
C LEU A 28 -1.47 9.36 6.57
N GLU A 29 -2.63 8.79 6.88
CA GLU A 29 -3.80 9.54 7.34
C GLU A 29 -3.55 10.19 8.70
N ALA A 30 -2.87 9.49 9.62
CA ALA A 30 -2.46 10.06 10.91
C ALA A 30 -1.48 11.23 10.75
N LEU A 31 -0.62 11.20 9.74
CA LEU A 31 0.29 12.31 9.41
C LEU A 31 -0.44 13.46 8.71
N LEU A 32 -1.35 13.17 7.78
CA LEU A 32 -2.19 14.16 7.08
C LEU A 32 -3.16 14.87 8.03
N GLN A 33 -3.64 14.19 9.07
CA GLN A 33 -4.47 14.76 10.13
C GLN A 33 -3.71 15.77 10.99
N LYS A 34 -2.37 15.74 11.00
CA LYS A 34 -1.57 16.72 11.72
C LYS A 34 -1.44 17.99 10.88
N PRO A 35 -1.95 19.15 11.35
CA PRO A 35 -1.87 20.40 10.60
C PRO A 35 -0.44 20.97 10.49
N TYR A 36 0.49 20.55 11.35
CA TYR A 36 1.89 20.96 11.32
C TYR A 36 2.82 19.74 11.47
N PRO A 37 2.97 18.92 10.41
CA PRO A 37 3.90 17.81 10.42
C PRO A 37 5.33 18.36 10.39
N SER A 38 6.20 17.82 11.26
CA SER A 38 7.63 18.14 11.27
C SER A 38 8.28 17.76 9.93
N GLU A 39 9.47 18.27 9.61
CA GLU A 39 10.19 17.87 8.39
C GLU A 39 10.34 16.34 8.25
N GLN A 40 10.55 15.65 9.37
CA GLN A 40 10.58 14.18 9.41
C GLN A 40 9.23 13.56 9.02
N GLU A 41 8.12 14.12 9.49
CA GLU A 41 6.77 13.64 9.20
C GLU A 41 6.34 13.96 7.76
N GLN A 42 6.77 15.09 7.19
CA GLN A 42 6.55 15.40 5.77
C GLN A 42 7.35 14.45 4.86
N LEU A 43 8.59 14.13 5.22
CA LEU A 43 9.38 13.11 4.53
C LEU A 43 8.74 11.73 4.63
N GLU A 44 8.20 11.38 5.81
CA GLU A 44 7.45 10.14 6.02
C GLU A 44 6.17 10.12 5.18
N GLU A 45 5.43 11.22 5.08
CA GLU A 45 4.24 11.34 4.22
C GLU A 45 4.59 11.07 2.75
N VAL A 46 5.65 11.71 2.24
CA VAL A 46 6.11 11.51 0.87
C VAL A 46 6.60 10.08 0.64
N ARG A 47 7.32 9.50 1.61
CA ARG A 47 7.73 8.08 1.56
C ARG A 47 6.53 7.15 1.56
N LEU A 48 5.54 7.37 2.41
CA LEU A 48 4.32 6.58 2.52
C LEU A 48 3.49 6.68 1.23
N LYS A 49 3.35 7.88 0.63
CA LYS A 49 2.73 8.05 -0.69
C LYS A 49 3.46 7.22 -1.76
N LYS A 50 4.80 7.24 -1.78
CA LYS A 50 5.60 6.44 -2.71
C LYS A 50 5.45 4.94 -2.46
N LEU A 51 5.48 4.49 -1.21
CA LEU A 51 5.25 3.07 -0.88
C LEU A 51 3.84 2.64 -1.29
N LYS A 52 2.83 3.47 -1.05
CA LYS A 52 1.45 3.20 -1.43
C LYS A 52 1.32 3.08 -2.95
N LEU A 53 2.00 3.96 -3.70
CA LEU A 53 2.09 3.86 -5.15
C LEU A 53 2.79 2.57 -5.58
N TYR A 54 3.95 2.25 -5.00
CA TYR A 54 4.71 1.03 -5.30
C TYR A 54 3.93 -0.25 -5.01
N VAL A 55 3.21 -0.31 -3.89
CA VAL A 55 2.38 -1.46 -3.51
C VAL A 55 1.18 -1.59 -4.46
N LYS A 56 0.55 -0.47 -4.84
CA LYS A 56 -0.48 -0.46 -5.88
C LYS A 56 0.08 -0.93 -7.22
N ASP A 57 1.26 -0.47 -7.62
CA ASP A 57 1.92 -0.89 -8.85
C ASP A 57 2.29 -2.36 -8.80
N GLN A 58 2.71 -2.89 -7.64
CA GLN A 58 3.01 -4.31 -7.48
C GLN A 58 1.72 -5.16 -7.53
N MET A 59 0.62 -4.68 -6.97
CA MET A 59 -0.69 -5.33 -7.09
C MET A 59 -1.19 -5.33 -8.53
N VAL A 60 -1.07 -4.19 -9.23
CA VAL A 60 -1.45 -4.08 -10.65
C VAL A 60 -0.55 -4.96 -11.50
N ALA A 61 0.76 -4.98 -11.28
CA ALA A 61 1.69 -5.83 -12.02
C ALA A 61 1.40 -7.33 -11.84
N ARG A 62 0.93 -7.74 -10.65
CA ARG A 62 0.51 -9.13 -10.39
C ARG A 62 -0.87 -9.45 -10.96
N ARG A 63 -1.81 -8.51 -10.90
CA ARG A 63 -3.19 -8.69 -11.39
C ARG A 63 -3.31 -8.55 -12.91
N SER A 64 -2.47 -7.72 -13.48
CA SER A 64 -2.40 -7.35 -14.88
C SER A 64 -0.95 -7.54 -15.27
N GLY A 65 -0.61 -8.73 -15.75
CA GLY A 65 0.69 -8.96 -16.37
C GLY A 65 0.91 -7.89 -17.43
N HIS A 66 1.78 -6.93 -17.12
CA HIS A 66 2.24 -5.85 -17.98
C HIS A 66 1.26 -4.68 -18.20
N GLY A 67 1.66 -3.47 -17.76
CA GLY A 67 1.26 -2.24 -18.44
C GLY A 67 0.78 -1.08 -17.57
N VAL A 68 1.67 -0.09 -17.44
CA VAL A 68 1.37 1.35 -17.38
C VAL A 68 0.84 1.88 -16.04
N TYR A 69 1.65 2.65 -15.30
CA TYR A 69 1.54 4.11 -15.26
C TYR A 69 2.79 4.73 -14.64
N VAL A 70 3.51 5.45 -15.50
CA VAL A 70 4.58 6.39 -15.20
C VAL A 70 4.01 7.70 -14.64
N ALA A 71 4.82 8.33 -13.78
CA ALA A 71 4.82 9.72 -13.30
C ALA A 71 3.80 10.11 -12.22
#